data_AF-A0A1Y3B6D4-F1
#
_entry.id   AF-A0A1Y3B6D4-F1
#
_cell.length_a   1.000
_cell.length_b   1.000
_cell.length_c   1.000
_cell.angle_alpha   90.00
_cell.angle_beta   90.00
_cell.angle_gamma   90.00
#
_symmetry.space_group_name_H-M   'P 1'
#
loop_
_entity.id
_entity.type
_entity.pdbx_description
1 polymer ?
#
loop_
_entity_poly.entity_id
_entity_poly.type
_entity_poly.pdbx_seq_one_letter_code
_entity_poly.pdbx_strand_id
1 'polypeptide(L)'
;MFSDNNYQLLWHGRQGFAHVVKEANVPIIPVFTRNSREAFRQLPLFRNFSRKIYDRFKIPIFIPYGGLPVQMTTIIGEPIYFPQEMTVSEIAE
;
A
#
# COMPACT_ATOMS: atom_id res chain seq x y z
N MET A 1 1.23 -5.94 4.63
CA MET A 1 0.87 -7.05 5.54
C MET A 1 -0.21 -7.93 4.95
N PHE A 2 -1.43 -7.42 4.74
CA PHE A 2 -2.60 -8.23 4.33
C PHE A 2 -2.85 -8.36 2.82
N SER A 3 -2.00 -7.78 1.97
CA SER A 3 -2.11 -7.94 0.52
C SER A 3 -1.76 -9.36 0.08
N ASP A 4 -2.49 -9.89 -0.90
CA ASP A 4 -2.19 -11.13 -1.61
C ASP A 4 -1.33 -10.87 -2.87
N ASN A 5 -1.28 -11.85 -3.78
CA ASN A 5 -0.58 -11.78 -5.07
C ASN A 5 -1.22 -10.77 -6.04
N ASN A 6 -2.43 -10.27 -5.75
CA ASN A 6 -3.12 -9.27 -6.55
C ASN A 6 -2.78 -7.83 -6.12
N TYR A 7 -1.86 -7.66 -5.15
CA TYR A 7 -1.37 -6.35 -4.71
C TYR A 7 -2.48 -5.39 -4.26
N GLN A 8 -3.55 -5.92 -3.66
CA GLN A 8 -4.68 -5.11 -3.22
C GLN A 8 -4.24 -4.03 -2.21
N LEU A 9 -4.48 -2.78 -2.57
CA LEU A 9 -4.25 -1.61 -1.73
C LEU A 9 -5.40 -1.43 -0.73
N LEU A 10 -5.05 -1.27 0.55
CA LEU A 10 -6.01 -1.17 1.65
C LEU A 10 -5.74 0.10 2.48
N TRP A 11 -6.24 1.24 2.00
CA TRP A 11 -6.03 2.53 2.67
C TRP A 11 -6.77 2.69 3.99
N HIS A 12 -7.92 2.01 4.17
CA HIS A 12 -8.77 2.11 5.38
C HIS A 12 -9.14 3.57 5.73
N GLY A 13 -9.54 4.37 4.73
CA GLY A 13 -9.91 5.77 4.93
C GLY A 13 -8.76 6.70 5.30
N ARG A 14 -7.50 6.25 5.19
CA ARG A 14 -6.33 7.11 5.39
C ARG A 14 -6.13 8.00 4.17
N GLN A 15 -6.31 9.30 4.36
CA GLN A 15 -6.20 10.31 3.29
C GLN A 15 -4.93 11.16 3.41
N GLY A 16 -3.94 10.72 4.18
CA GLY A 16 -2.71 11.49 4.45
C GLY A 16 -1.93 11.84 3.19
N PHE A 17 -1.90 10.95 2.19
CA PHE A 17 -1.25 11.24 0.91
C PHE A 17 -1.96 12.37 0.16
N ALA A 18 -3.29 12.41 0.19
CA ALA A 18 -4.08 13.44 -0.47
C ALA A 18 -3.89 14.82 0.18
N HIS A 19 -3.71 14.88 1.51
CA HIS A 19 -3.31 16.12 2.20
C HIS A 19 -1.96 16.64 1.70
N VAL A 20 -0.96 15.76 1.62
CA VAL A 20 0.38 16.12 1.11
C VAL A 20 0.32 16.64 -0.32
N VAL A 21 -0.48 16.01 -1.18
CA VAL A 21 -0.66 16.42 -2.57
C VAL A 21 -1.24 17.83 -2.65
N LYS A 22 -2.26 18.10 -1.84
CA LYS A 22 -2.92 19.41 -1.82
C LYS A 22 -2.00 20.53 -1.32
N GLU A 23 -1.20 20.25 -0.29
CA GLU A 23 -0.25 21.23 0.26
C GLU A 23 0.97 21.44 -0.62
N ALA A 24 1.51 20.37 -1.20
CA ALA A 24 2.73 20.43 -2.01
C ALA A 24 2.48 20.97 -3.43
N ASN A 25 1.28 20.79 -3.99
CA ASN A 25 0.92 21.24 -5.34
C ASN A 25 1.92 20.76 -6.42
N VAL A 26 2.36 19.51 -6.30
CA VAL A 26 3.30 18.84 -7.22
C VAL A 26 2.63 17.60 -7.84
N PRO A 27 3.07 17.16 -9.03
CA PRO A 27 2.56 15.93 -9.62
C PRO A 27 2.93 14.68 -8.81
N ILE A 28 2.02 13.71 -8.77
CA ILE A 28 2.28 12.39 -8.19
C ILE A 28 2.84 11.46 -9.25
N ILE A 29 3.97 10.82 -8.96
CA ILE A 29 4.52 9.77 -9.83
C ILE A 29 4.12 8.41 -9.24
N PRO A 30 3.22 7.65 -9.89
CA PRO A 30 2.85 6.32 -9.42
C PRO A 30 4.01 5.36 -9.67
N VAL A 31 4.41 4.64 -8.61
CA VAL A 31 5.48 3.64 -8.68
C VAL A 31 4.98 2.33 -8.10
N PHE A 32 5.18 1.23 -8.83
CA PHE A 32 4.78 -0.10 -8.41
C PHE A 32 5.93 -1.10 -8.59
N THR A 33 6.29 -1.82 -7.53
CA THR A 33 7.32 -2.86 -7.58
C THR A 33 6.69 -4.24 -7.51
N ARG A 34 6.66 -4.92 -8.66
CA ARG A 34 6.26 -6.32 -8.80
C ARG A 34 7.29 -7.24 -8.16
N ASN A 35 6.81 -8.36 -7.64
CA ASN A 35 7.55 -9.41 -6.96
C ASN A 35 8.01 -9.08 -5.52
N SER A 36 7.60 -7.93 -4.98
CA SER A 36 7.91 -7.53 -3.61
C SER A 36 7.28 -8.46 -2.56
N ARG A 37 6.12 -9.06 -2.86
CA ARG A 37 5.43 -10.01 -1.98
C ARG A 37 6.02 -11.41 -2.04
N GLU A 38 6.67 -11.76 -3.14
CA GLU A 38 7.40 -13.00 -3.35
C GLU A 38 8.75 -12.94 -2.64
N ALA A 39 9.40 -11.77 -2.63
CA ALA A 39 10.63 -11.52 -1.88
C ALA A 39 10.41 -11.62 -0.36
N PHE A 40 9.26 -11.13 0.13
CA PHE A 40 8.88 -11.12 1.54
C PHE A 40 7.45 -11.60 1.74
N ARG A 41 7.32 -12.83 2.24
CA ARG A 41 6.04 -13.49 2.52
C ARG A 41 5.76 -13.54 4.02
N GLN A 42 4.50 -13.82 4.35
CA GLN A 42 4.07 -14.10 5.71
C GLN A 42 3.58 -15.54 5.76
N LEU A 43 3.86 -16.26 6.84
CA LEU A 43 3.33 -17.61 7.02
C LEU A 43 1.79 -17.56 7.05
N PRO A 44 1.09 -18.38 6.25
CA PRO A 44 -0.37 -18.28 6.11
C PRO A 44 -1.14 -18.79 7.34
N LEU A 45 -0.48 -19.44 8.30
CA LEU A 45 -1.11 -20.21 9.38
C LEU A 45 -2.16 -19.44 10.21
N PHE A 46 -2.12 -18.10 10.27
CA PHE A 46 -3.08 -17.31 11.05
C PHE A 46 -3.54 -16.01 10.39
N ARG A 47 -3.55 -15.92 9.05
CA ARG A 47 -3.85 -14.66 8.34
C ARG A 47 -5.19 -14.01 8.75
N ASN A 48 -6.24 -14.82 8.91
CA ASN A 48 -7.57 -14.31 9.29
C ASN A 48 -7.62 -13.88 10.76
N PHE A 49 -6.93 -14.62 11.63
CA PHE A 49 -6.87 -14.30 13.06
C PHE A 49 -6.02 -13.05 13.32
N SER A 50 -4.86 -12.94 12.66
CA SER A 50 -4.02 -11.75 12.74
C SER A 50 -4.70 -10.51 12.16
N ARG A 51 -5.48 -10.66 11.09
CA ARG A 51 -6.32 -9.57 10.56
C ARG A 51 -7.36 -9.11 11.58
N LYS A 52 -8.09 -10.04 12.22
CA LYS A 52 -9.07 -9.69 13.27
C LYS A 52 -8.42 -8.96 14.45
N ILE A 53 -7.24 -9.39 14.89
CA ILE A 53 -6.49 -8.72 15.96
C ILE A 53 -6.02 -7.35 15.52
N TYR A 54 -5.48 -7.23 14.30
CA TYR A 54 -5.07 -5.94 13.75
C TYR A 54 -6.26 -4.98 13.63
N ASP A 55 -7.40 -5.43 13.13
CA ASP A 55 -8.57 -4.57 12.95
C ASP A 55 -9.07 -4.03 14.30
N ARG A 56 -9.03 -4.84 15.36
CA ARG A 56 -9.48 -4.50 16.73
C ARG A 56 -8.46 -3.70 17.54
N PHE A 57 -7.22 -4.19 17.60
CA PHE A 57 -6.18 -3.66 18.50
C PHE A 57 -5.10 -2.84 17.79
N LYS A 58 -5.09 -2.84 16.45
CA LYS A 58 -4.04 -2.22 15.60
C LYS A 58 -2.64 -2.78 15.85
N ILE A 59 -2.53 -3.97 16.43
CA ILE A 59 -1.26 -4.67 16.69
C ILE A 59 -0.95 -5.59 15.50
N PRO A 60 0.20 -5.41 14.81
CA PRO A 60 0.57 -6.25 13.68
C PRO A 60 1.22 -7.56 14.14
N ILE A 61 0.45 -8.65 14.22
CA ILE A 61 0.97 -9.98 14.57
C ILE A 61 1.15 -10.81 13.30
N PHE A 62 2.40 -11.06 12.90
CA PHE A 62 2.74 -11.97 11.81
C PHE A 62 4.17 -12.45 11.94
N ILE A 63 4.44 -13.61 11.34
CA ILE A 63 5.80 -14.13 11.19
C ILE A 63 6.22 -13.88 9.73
N PRO A 64 7.05 -12.86 9.46
CA PRO A 64 7.63 -12.66 8.14
C PRO A 64 8.69 -13.72 7.85
N TYR A 65 8.76 -14.15 6.61
CA TYR A 65 9.91 -14.85 6.05
C TYR A 65 10.20 -14.24 4.68
N GLY A 66 11.47 -14.02 4.35
CA GLY A 66 11.83 -13.32 3.13
C GLY A 66 13.32 -13.34 2.84
N GLY A 67 13.75 -12.45 1.95
CA GLY A 67 15.10 -12.48 1.38
C GLY A 67 15.26 -13.55 0.29
N LEU A 68 14.14 -13.99 -0.31
CA LEU A 68 14.18 -14.91 -1.42
C LEU A 68 14.71 -14.18 -2.67
N PRO A 69 15.64 -14.80 -3.44
CA PRO A 69 16.19 -14.19 -4.63
C PRO A 69 15.15 -14.24 -5.76
N VAL A 70 14.30 -13.22 -5.82
CA VAL A 70 13.31 -13.03 -6.88
C VAL A 70 13.60 -11.74 -7.64
N GLN A 71 13.37 -11.75 -8.95
CA GLN A 71 13.56 -10.57 -9.77
C GLN A 71 12.50 -9.51 -9.42
N MET A 72 12.91 -8.38 -8.86
CA MET A 72 12.03 -7.24 -8.64
C MET A 72 11.91 -6.43 -9.93
N THR A 73 10.67 -6.09 -10.33
CA THR A 73 10.42 -5.22 -11.48
C THR A 73 9.68 -3.98 -10.99
N THR A 74 10.35 -2.83 -11.04
CA THR A 74 9.72 -1.55 -10.73
C THR A 74 9.15 -0.93 -12.00
N ILE A 75 7.85 -0.66 -11.96
CA ILE A 75 7.09 0.01 -13.01
C ILE A 75 6.86 1.45 -12.52
N ILE A 76 7.31 2.40 -13.32
CA ILE A 76 7.12 3.83 -13.07
C ILE A 76 6.08 4.30 -14.08
N GLY A 77 4.97 4.84 -13.58
CA GLY A 77 3.92 5.40 -14.43
C GLY A 77 4.12 6.89 -14.69
N GLU A 78 3.19 7.45 -15.46
CA GLU A 78 3.23 8.86 -15.84
C GLU A 78 2.82 9.78 -14.67
N PRO A 79 3.35 11.02 -14.62
CA PRO A 79 2.96 11.99 -13.59
C PRO A 79 1.47 12.34 -13.65
N ILE A 80 0.80 12.26 -12.51
CA ILE A 80 -0.61 12.61 -12.34
C ILE A 80 -0.70 14.00 -11.71
N TYR A 81 -1.46 14.89 -12.35
CA TYR A 81 -1.71 16.25 -11.88
C TYR A 81 -3.11 16.35 -11.30
N PHE A 82 -3.23 16.95 -10.11
CA PHE A 82 -4.50 17.17 -9.44
C PHE A 82 -4.89 18.65 -9.50
N PRO A 83 -6.13 18.99 -9.90
CA PRO A 83 -6.63 20.35 -9.80
C PRO A 83 -6.69 20.83 -8.34
N GLN A 84 -6.35 22.09 -8.09
CA GLN A 84 -6.33 22.66 -6.73
C GLN A 84 -7.73 22.74 -6.07
N GLU A 85 -8.76 22.82 -6.89
CA GLU A 85 -10.17 22.87 -6.47
C GLU A 85 -10.66 21.53 -5.89
N MET A 86 -9.95 20.44 -6.20
CA MET A 86 -10.32 19.11 -5.75
C MET A 86 -10.18 18.97 -4.23
N THR A 87 -11.15 18.31 -3.62
CA THR A 87 -11.16 18.04 -2.18
C THR A 87 -10.26 16.86 -1.84
N VAL A 88 -9.78 16.80 -0.60
CA VAL A 88 -8.89 15.71 -0.14
C VAL A 88 -9.57 14.34 -0.25
N SER A 89 -10.90 14.29 -0.06
CA SER A 89 -11.70 13.08 -0.24
C SER A 89 -11.69 12.59 -1.68
N GLU A 90 -11.87 13.48 -2.65
CA GLU A 90 -11.90 13.13 -4.07
C GLU A 90 -10.52 12.68 -4.56
N ILE A 91 -9.42 13.25 -4.05
CA ILE A 91 -8.05 12.80 -4.38
C ILE A 91 -7.78 11.42 -3.78
N ALA A 92 -8.46 11.06 -2.69
CA ALA A 92 -8.21 9.83 -1.96
C ALA A 92 -9.08 8.63 -2.39
N GLU A 93 -10.09 8.87 -3.23
CA GLU A 93 -10.93 7.84 -3.86
C GLU A 93 -10.26 7.22 -5.09
#